data_AF-A0A950MJ97-F1
#
_entry.id   AF-A0A950MJ97-F1
#
_cell.length_a   1.000
_cell.length_b   1.000
_cell.length_c   1.000
_cell.angle_alpha   90.00
_cell.angle_beta   90.00
_cell.angle_gamma   90.00
#
_symmetry.space_group_name_H-M   'P 1'
#
loop_
_entity.id
_entity.type
_entity.pdbx_description
1 polymer ?
#
loop_
_entity_poly.entity_id
_entity_poly.type
_entity_poly.pdbx_seq_one_letter_code
_entity_poly.pdbx_strand_id
1 'polypeptide(L)'
;MATFEESLKKLESIVAQLERGDLPLEESVRIFEEGVRLSAECKRQLEEAEGKVEILVKRRNGAMEREPFAPLKQASGFNDPQSAEGTGSR
;
A
#
# COMPACT_ATOMS: atom_id res chain seq x y z
N MET A 1 -16.80 1.45 1.32
CA MET A 1 -15.91 2.44 1.96
C MET A 1 -16.50 3.80 1.67
N ALA A 2 -16.70 4.64 2.69
CA ALA A 2 -17.09 6.03 2.45
C ALA A 2 -15.90 6.78 1.82
N THR A 3 -16.19 7.72 0.94
CA THR A 3 -15.19 8.62 0.37
C THR A 3 -14.65 9.60 1.43
N PHE A 4 -13.55 10.27 1.12
CA PHE A 4 -12.95 11.27 2.00
C PHE A 4 -13.94 12.41 2.26
N GLU A 5 -14.57 12.90 1.19
CA GLU A 5 -15.52 14.00 1.19
C GLU A 5 -16.76 13.68 2.01
N GLU A 6 -17.27 12.44 1.92
CA GLU A 6 -18.40 11.97 2.75
C GLU A 6 -18.01 11.91 4.23
N SER A 7 -16.82 11.40 4.54
CA SER A 7 -16.32 11.28 5.92
C SER A 7 -16.10 12.66 6.54
N LEU A 8 -15.52 13.59 5.78
CA LEU A 8 -15.29 14.97 6.17
C LEU A 8 -16.60 15.71 6.42
N LYS A 9 -17.56 15.62 5.49
CA LYS A 9 -18.88 16.25 5.64
C LYS A 9 -19.63 15.75 6.87
N LYS A 10 -19.50 14.46 7.18
CA LYS A 10 -20.11 13.88 8.39
C LYS A 10 -19.42 14.39 9.66
N LEU A 11 -18.10 14.50 9.66
CA LEU A 11 -17.33 15.08 10.77
C LEU A 11 -17.71 16.54 11.02
N GLU A 12 -17.83 17.36 9.96
CA GLU A 12 -18.27 18.76 10.06
C GLU A 12 -19.66 18.87 10.70
N SER A 13 -20.59 17.98 10.32
CA SER A 13 -21.93 17.93 10.92
C SER A 13 -21.90 17.57 12.41
N ILE A 14 -21.00 16.67 12.83
CA ILE A 14 -20.82 16.31 14.24
C ILE A 14 -20.24 17.48 15.03
N VAL A 15 -19.21 18.16 14.49
CA VAL A 15 -18.64 19.35 15.12
C VAL A 15 -19.71 20.42 15.29
N ALA A 16 -20.48 20.71 14.25
CA ALA A 16 -21.58 21.68 14.32
C ALA A 16 -22.67 21.28 15.32
N GLN A 17 -22.90 20.00 15.56
CA GLN A 17 -23.81 19.51 16.59
C GLN A 17 -23.25 19.72 18.00
N LEU A 18 -21.98 19.39 18.22
CA LEU A 18 -21.30 19.59 19.51
C LEU A 18 -21.21 21.08 19.88
N GLU A 19 -20.94 21.95 18.91
CA GLU A 19 -20.82 23.40 19.12
C GLU A 19 -22.15 24.06 19.51
N ARG A 20 -23.30 23.51 19.08
CA ARG A 20 -24.61 24.01 19.50
C ARG A 20 -24.89 23.79 20.98
N GLY A 21 -24.34 22.71 21.56
CA GLY A 21 -24.48 22.41 22.99
C GLY A 21 -25.91 22.10 23.44
N ASP A 22 -26.82 21.77 22.51
CA ASP A 22 -28.23 21.45 22.77
C ASP A 22 -28.49 19.95 23.01
N LEU A 23 -27.44 19.14 23.01
CA LEU A 23 -27.52 17.69 23.15
C LEU A 23 -27.41 17.24 24.62
N PRO A 24 -28.18 16.22 25.03
CA PRO A 24 -27.96 15.53 26.29
C PRO A 24 -26.52 15.02 26.42
N LEU A 25 -26.04 14.83 27.65
CA LEU A 25 -24.67 14.41 27.93
C LEU A 25 -24.32 13.07 27.24
N GLU A 26 -25.13 12.03 27.44
CA GLU A 26 -24.93 10.73 26.81
C GLU A 26 -24.82 10.82 25.28
N GLU A 27 -25.67 11.65 24.67
CA GLU A 27 -25.66 11.84 23.21
C GLU A 27 -24.42 12.61 22.75
N SER A 28 -24.02 13.63 23.51
CA SER A 28 -22.79 14.40 23.26
C SER A 28 -21.56 13.50 23.28
N VAL A 29 -21.48 12.58 24.24
CA VAL A 29 -20.40 11.59 24.33
C VAL A 29 -20.42 10.65 23.11
N ARG A 30 -21.61 10.13 22.74
CA ARG A 30 -21.77 9.23 21.61
C ARG A 30 -21.30 9.85 20.29
N ILE A 31 -21.73 11.08 19.99
CA ILE A 31 -21.35 11.73 18.74
C ILE A 31 -19.89 12.20 18.76
N PHE A 32 -19.33 12.52 19.94
CA PHE A 32 -17.92 12.83 20.09
C PHE A 32 -17.05 11.62 19.73
N GLU A 33 -17.37 10.43 20.24
CA GLU A 33 -16.67 9.19 19.88
C GLU A 33 -16.74 8.90 18.37
N GLU A 34 -17.91 9.15 17.76
CA GLU A 34 -18.08 9.05 16.31
C GLU A 34 -17.20 10.05 15.56
N GLY A 35 -17.13 11.29 16.03
CA GLY A 35 -16.26 12.34 15.47
C GLY A 35 -14.78 11.96 15.55
N VAL A 36 -14.32 11.42 16.67
CA VAL A 36 -12.93 10.94 16.83
C VAL A 36 -12.62 9.83 15.81
N ARG A 37 -13.55 8.89 15.63
CA ARG A 37 -13.39 7.80 14.65
C ARG A 37 -13.32 8.32 13.21
N LEU A 38 -14.20 9.25 12.85
CA LEU A 38 -14.21 9.86 11.52
C LEU A 38 -12.94 10.68 11.26
N SER A 39 -12.44 11.40 12.27
CA SER A 39 -11.18 12.14 12.18
C SER A 39 -10.00 11.21 11.88
N ALA A 40 -9.91 10.08 12.59
CA ALA A 40 -8.88 9.07 12.34
C ALA A 40 -8.98 8.47 10.92
N GLU A 41 -10.20 8.22 10.45
CA GLU A 41 -10.42 7.72 9.09
C GLU A 41 -10.04 8.74 8.00
N CYS A 42 -10.39 10.02 8.18
CA CYS A 42 -9.98 11.09 7.27
C CYS A 42 -8.46 11.18 7.18
N LYS A 43 -7.77 11.12 8.33
CA LYS A 43 -6.31 11.11 8.40
C LYS A 43 -5.72 9.94 7.63
N ARG A 44 -6.24 8.72 7.84
CA ARG A 44 -5.78 7.52 7.14
C ARG A 44 -5.91 7.65 5.62
N GLN A 45 -7.01 8.22 5.13
CA GLN A 45 -7.21 8.43 3.69
C GLN A 45 -6.23 9.45 3.10
N LEU A 46 -5.91 10.52 3.85
CA LEU A 46 -4.90 11.49 3.45
C LEU A 46 -3.51 10.87 3.39
N GLU A 47 -3.13 10.07 4.39
CA GLU A 47 -1.84 9.35 4.42
C GLU A 47 -1.70 8.39 3.23
N GLU A 48 -2.79 7.68 2.88
CA GLU A 48 -2.82 6.79 1.72
C GLU A 48 -2.66 7.57 0.39
N ALA A 49 -3.29 8.73 0.28
CA ALA A 49 -3.16 9.61 -0.88
C ALA A 49 -1.74 10.19 -1.00
N GLU A 50 -1.16 10.65 0.11
CA GLU A 50 0.21 11.17 0.17
C GLU A 50 1.23 10.11 -0.27
N GLY A 51 1.13 8.89 0.24
CA GLY A 51 2.02 7.80 -0.16
C GLY A 51 1.93 7.46 -1.66
N LYS A 52 0.72 7.50 -2.24
CA LYS A 52 0.54 7.33 -3.70
C LYS A 52 1.23 8.44 -4.49
N VAL A 53 1.09 9.69 -4.05
CA VAL A 53 1.75 10.84 -4.69
C VAL A 53 3.28 10.71 -4.60
N GLU A 54 3.81 10.34 -3.44
CA GLU A 54 5.25 10.16 -3.23
C GLU A 54 5.85 9.12 -4.19
N ILE A 55 5.19 7.97 -4.33
CA ILE A 55 5.60 6.91 -5.28
C ILE A 55 5.61 7.44 -6.71
N LEU A 56 4.57 8.17 -7.12
CA LEU A 56 4.47 8.73 -8.47
C LEU A 56 5.57 9.76 -8.74
N VAL A 57 5.89 10.61 -7.76
CA VAL A 57 6.98 11.60 -7.86
C VAL A 57 8.34 10.91 -7.95
N LYS A 58 8.60 9.90 -7.11
CA LYS A 58 9.83 9.10 -7.15
C LYS A 58 10.02 8.39 -8.51
N ARG A 59 8.95 7.81 -9.06
CA ARG A 59 8.97 7.19 -10.40
C ARG A 59 9.23 8.21 -11.51
N ARG A 60 8.59 9.38 -11.45
CA ARG A 60 8.78 10.46 -12.44
C ARG A 60 10.20 11.01 -12.44
N ASN A 61 10.83 11.10 -11.27
CA ASN A 61 12.17 11.64 -11.11
C ASN A 61 13.29 10.61 -11.41
N GLY A 62 12.96 9.45 -11.99
CA GLY A 62 13.95 8.52 -12.54
C GLY A 62 14.71 7.67 -11.52
N ALA A 63 14.23 7.57 -10.27
CA ALA A 63 14.73 6.57 -9.32
C ALA A 63 14.18 5.18 -9.69
N MET A 64 14.61 4.65 -10.84
CA MET A 64 14.58 3.22 -11.10
C MET A 64 15.71 2.63 -10.28
N GLU A 65 15.40 2.15 -9.07
CA GLU A 65 16.37 1.35 -8.32
C GLU A 65 16.70 0.11 -9.16
N ARG A 66 18.00 -0.05 -9.45
CA ARG A 66 18.52 -1.23 -10.11
C ARG A 66 18.37 -2.39 -9.13
N GLU A 67 17.34 -3.20 -9.33
CA GLU A 67 17.31 -4.55 -8.75
C GLU A 67 18.60 -5.27 -9.14
N PRO A 68 19.40 -5.78 -8.19
CA PRO A 68 20.59 -6.55 -8.51
C PRO A 68 20.16 -7.75 -9.35
N PHE A 69 20.66 -7.82 -10.59
CA PHE A 69 20.46 -9.00 -11.41
C PHE A 69 21.23 -10.16 -10.75
N ALA A 70 20.51 -11.02 -10.03
CA ALA A 70 21.08 -12.27 -9.56
C ALA A 70 21.43 -13.11 -10.80
N PRO A 71 22.71 -13.50 -10.98
CA PRO A 71 23.10 -14.26 -12.16
C PRO A 71 22.32 -15.57 -12.18
N LEU A 72 21.62 -15.82 -13.28
CA LEU A 72 21.03 -17.13 -13.57
C LEU A 72 22.14 -18.17 -13.45
N LYS A 73 22.06 -18.97 -12.38
CA LYS A 73 23.01 -20.05 -12.10
C LYS A 73 23.05 -20.94 -13.33
N GLN A 74 24.18 -20.90 -14.02
CA GLN A 74 24.45 -21.66 -15.23
C GLN A 74 24.16 -23.13 -14.91
N ALA A 75 23.07 -23.66 -15.43
CA ALA A 75 22.80 -25.08 -15.38
C ALA A 75 23.75 -25.75 -16.39
N SER A 76 25.02 -25.91 -16.01
CA SER A 76 25.95 -26.81 -16.70
C SER A 76 25.63 -28.24 -16.30
N GLY A 77 24.50 -28.72 -16.82
CA GLY A 77 24.13 -30.12 -16.89
C GLY A 77 24.02 -30.50 -18.35
N PHE A 78 25.12 -30.49 -19.09
CA PHE A 78 25.22 -31.26 -20.32
C PHE A 78 25.99 -32.54 -19.99
N ASN A 79 25.23 -33.58 -19.68
CA ASN A 79 25.71 -34.94 -19.56
C ASN A 79 25.86 -35.45 -21.00
N ASP A 80 27.09 -35.72 -21.46
CA ASP A 80 27.35 -36.24 -22.80
C ASP A 80 27.28 -37.78 -22.78
N PRO A 81 26.29 -38.43 -23.41
CA PRO A 81 26.26 -39.87 -23.58
C PRO A 81 26.75 -40.26 -24.97
N GLN A 82 27.58 -41.31 -25.02
CA GLN A 82 28.01 -42.07 -26.20
C GLN A 82 29.17 -41.51 -27.05
N SER A 83 30.34 -42.11 -26.85
CA SER A 83 31.19 -42.57 -27.97
C SER A 83 31.93 -43.82 -27.51
N ALA A 84 31.34 -44.98 -27.82
CA ALA A 84 31.93 -46.28 -27.64
C ALA A 84 31.90 -47.01 -28.97
N GLU A 85 33.04 -47.11 -29.67
CA GLU A 85 33.42 -48.12 -30.69
C GLU A 85 34.98 -48.01 -30.78
N GLY A 86 35.85 -49.02 -30.68
CA GLY A 86 35.75 -50.45 -30.93
C GLY A 86 36.45 -50.81 -32.25
N THR A 87 37.76 -51.13 -32.24
CA THR A 87 38.58 -52.00 -33.16
C THR A 87 40.07 -51.66 -32.91
N GLY A 88 41.10 -52.52 -32.84
CA GLY A 88 41.34 -53.87 -33.35
C GLY A 88 42.59 -53.84 -34.27
N SER A 89 43.65 -54.59 -33.91
CA SER A 89 44.93 -54.83 -34.66
C SER A 89 45.94 -53.67 -34.72
N ARG A 90 47.26 -53.86 -34.52
CA ARG A 90 48.16 -54.99 -34.82
C ARG A 90 49.39 -54.91 -33.92
#